data_AF-A0A7Y5GJD3-F1
#
_entry.id   AF-A0A7Y5GJD3-F1
#
_cell.length_a   1.000
_cell.length_b   1.000
_cell.length_c   1.000
_cell.angle_alpha   90.00
_cell.angle_beta   90.00
_cell.angle_gamma   90.00
#
_symmetry.space_group_name_H-M   'P 1'
#
loop_
_entity.id
_entity.type
_entity.pdbx_description
1 polymer ?
#
loop_
_entity_poly.entity_id
_entity_poly.type
_entity_poly.pdbx_seq_one_letter_code
_entity_poly.pdbx_strand_id
1 'polypeptide(L)'
;MRFQPALAKQSQRLVSTALSRLPRIQGKPVIFHFLPALTSCRGKLLSAQGRGTEIHAASFMRQRLTVLDRDLLAQPPELARILIHELFHYSWIRLGNKARWSFEDLLRSEAASNARGELGWSAWILKRCLSARDVLERTPAWRAYACESYCDSAACFYSGISSHPEFTLASRFRKIRVHWFSTQFSSVISI
;
A
#
# COMPACT_ATOMS: atom_id res chain seq x y z
N MET A 1 8.92 15.27 -1.28
CA MET A 1 9.64 14.00 -1.05
C MET A 1 11.13 14.26 -0.99
N ARG A 2 11.91 13.38 -0.37
CA ARG A 2 13.38 13.41 -0.38
C ARG A 2 13.92 12.04 -0.78
N PHE A 3 15.00 12.02 -1.54
CA PHE A 3 15.70 10.80 -1.95
C PHE A 3 17.05 10.72 -1.25
N GLN A 4 17.60 9.52 -1.07
CA GLN A 4 18.99 9.38 -0.62
C GLN A 4 19.93 10.13 -1.62
N PRO A 5 20.96 10.85 -1.15
CA PRO A 5 21.82 11.66 -2.03
C PRO A 5 22.49 10.88 -3.18
N ALA A 6 22.78 9.59 -2.95
CA ALA A 6 23.41 8.71 -3.91
C ALA A 6 22.44 8.06 -4.92
N LEU A 7 21.13 8.37 -4.88
CA LEU A 7 20.18 7.78 -5.83
C LEU A 7 20.37 8.41 -7.22
N ALA A 8 20.63 7.57 -8.23
CA ALA A 8 20.81 8.02 -9.60
C ALA A 8 19.61 8.85 -10.12
N LYS A 9 19.88 9.86 -10.95
CA LYS A 9 18.84 10.74 -11.53
C LYS A 9 17.73 9.95 -12.25
N GLN A 10 18.09 8.86 -12.91
CA GLN A 10 17.14 7.97 -13.58
C GLN A 10 16.15 7.34 -12.59
N SER A 11 16.62 6.85 -11.45
CA SER A 11 15.77 6.27 -10.41
C SER A 11 14.84 7.32 -9.79
N GLN A 12 15.32 8.56 -9.62
CA GLN A 12 14.46 9.68 -9.16
C GLN A 12 13.35 9.99 -10.17
N ARG A 13 13.63 9.90 -11.48
CA ARG A 13 12.61 10.06 -12.54
C ARG A 13 11.55 8.96 -12.46
N LEU A 14 11.95 7.69 -12.29
CA LEU A 14 10.99 6.58 -12.15
C LEU A 14 10.02 6.80 -10.99
N VAL A 15 10.55 7.19 -9.82
CA VAL A 15 9.70 7.51 -8.66
C VAL A 15 8.80 8.71 -8.95
N SER A 16 9.35 9.77 -9.57
CA SER A 16 8.56 10.96 -9.92
C SER A 16 7.41 10.64 -10.89
N THR A 17 7.65 9.77 -11.87
CA THR A 17 6.62 9.29 -12.81
C THR A 17 5.55 8.45 -12.11
N ALA A 18 5.93 7.62 -11.14
CA ALA A 18 4.94 6.89 -10.33
C ALA A 18 4.07 7.86 -9.52
N LEU A 19 4.68 8.86 -8.89
CA LEU A 19 3.99 9.85 -8.05
C LEU A 19 3.14 10.85 -8.84
N SER A 20 3.45 11.12 -10.11
CA SER A 20 2.68 12.08 -10.93
C SER A 20 1.25 11.62 -11.22
N ARG A 21 0.92 10.36 -10.93
CA ARG A 21 -0.44 9.80 -11.04
C ARG A 21 -1.30 10.06 -9.81
N LEU A 22 -0.70 10.54 -8.72
CA LEU A 22 -1.41 10.83 -7.49
C LEU A 22 -2.01 12.25 -7.52
N PRO A 23 -3.15 12.46 -6.85
CA PRO A 23 -3.57 13.78 -6.42
C PRO A 23 -2.44 14.51 -5.67
N ARG A 24 -2.56 15.83 -5.53
CA ARG A 24 -1.53 16.63 -4.86
C ARG A 24 -1.27 16.09 -3.47
N ILE A 25 -0.01 15.77 -3.17
CA ILE A 25 0.38 15.28 -1.85
C ILE A 25 0.70 16.47 -0.95
N GLN A 26 0.15 16.47 0.27
CA GLN A 26 0.49 17.43 1.32
C GLN A 26 1.00 16.73 2.58
N GLY A 27 1.84 17.43 3.34
CA GLY A 27 2.43 16.94 4.59
C GLY A 27 3.95 17.01 4.59
N LYS A 28 4.57 16.42 5.62
CA LYS A 28 6.02 16.40 5.75
C LYS A 28 6.64 15.49 4.67
N PRO A 29 7.85 15.76 4.18
CA PRO A 29 8.51 14.88 3.22
C PRO A 29 8.63 13.44 3.74
N VAL A 30 8.46 12.45 2.85
CA VAL A 30 8.91 11.07 3.06
C VAL A 30 10.27 10.91 2.38
N ILE A 31 11.16 10.17 3.03
CA ILE A 31 12.51 9.82 2.59
C ILE A 31 12.44 8.46 1.93
N PHE A 32 13.03 8.31 0.74
CA PHE A 32 13.10 7.05 0.01
C PHE A 32 14.53 6.54 -0.12
N HIS A 33 14.76 5.31 0.33
CA HIS A 33 16.02 4.58 0.18
C HIS A 33 15.81 3.34 -0.71
N PHE A 34 16.85 2.97 -1.46
CA PHE A 34 16.89 1.76 -2.27
C PHE A 34 18.06 0.88 -1.85
N LEU A 35 17.77 -0.27 -1.26
CA LEU A 35 18.75 -1.23 -0.78
C LEU A 35 18.56 -2.58 -1.50
N PRO A 36 19.63 -3.32 -1.80
CA PRO A 36 19.50 -4.62 -2.46
C PRO A 36 19.08 -5.72 -1.47
N ALA A 37 18.45 -6.79 -1.98
CA ALA A 37 18.18 -8.03 -1.26
C ALA A 37 17.51 -7.80 0.10
N LEU A 38 16.38 -7.11 0.07
CA LEU A 38 15.63 -6.78 1.28
C LEU A 38 14.97 -8.03 1.87
N THR A 39 15.17 -8.22 3.16
CA THR A 39 14.48 -9.28 3.91
C THR A 39 13.98 -8.75 5.25
N SER A 40 12.95 -9.41 5.78
CA SER A 40 12.41 -9.20 7.11
C SER A 40 12.74 -10.40 8.00
N CYS A 41 13.32 -10.15 9.17
CA CYS A 41 13.57 -11.18 10.17
C CYS A 41 13.24 -10.64 11.56
N ARG A 42 12.27 -11.26 12.25
CA ARG A 42 11.85 -10.87 13.61
C ARG A 42 11.53 -9.38 13.73
N GLY A 43 10.83 -8.82 12.73
CA GLY A 43 10.43 -7.42 12.69
C GLY A 43 11.56 -6.43 12.38
N LYS A 44 12.75 -6.90 11.97
CA LYS A 44 13.86 -6.06 11.52
C LYS A 44 14.02 -6.17 10.01
N LEU A 45 14.19 -5.02 9.37
CA LEU A 45 14.61 -4.94 7.96
C LEU A 45 16.11 -5.23 7.88
N LEU A 46 16.47 -6.14 6.97
CA LEU A 46 17.84 -6.48 6.62
C LEU A 46 18.06 -6.20 5.12
N SER A 47 19.31 -5.98 4.74
CA SER A 47 19.76 -5.92 3.35
C SER A 47 20.91 -6.92 3.23
N ALA A 48 20.55 -8.19 3.17
CA ALA A 48 21.49 -9.32 3.17
C ALA A 48 20.82 -10.55 2.57
N GLN A 49 21.46 -11.15 1.57
CA GLN A 49 20.96 -12.35 0.91
C GLN A 49 20.91 -13.55 1.89
N GLY A 50 19.87 -14.37 1.76
CA GLY A 50 19.79 -15.70 2.39
C GLY A 50 19.34 -15.73 3.86
N ARG A 51 18.95 -14.61 4.47
CA ARG A 51 18.43 -14.60 5.85
C ARG A 51 17.12 -13.82 5.96
N GLY A 52 16.09 -14.47 6.50
CA GLY A 52 14.76 -13.86 6.68
C GLY A 52 13.82 -14.11 5.50
N THR A 53 12.66 -13.48 5.52
CA THR A 53 11.68 -13.54 4.43
C THR A 53 11.91 -12.37 3.48
N GLU A 54 12.04 -12.65 2.19
CA GLU A 54 12.16 -11.61 1.16
C GLU A 54 10.97 -10.66 1.19
N ILE A 55 11.24 -9.36 1.08
CA ILE A 55 10.23 -8.31 1.02
C ILE A 55 10.67 -7.27 0.00
N HIS A 56 9.70 -6.65 -0.67
CA HIS A 56 10.01 -5.62 -1.65
C HIS A 56 10.12 -4.22 -1.05
N ALA A 57 9.55 -3.99 0.13
CA ALA A 57 9.59 -2.70 0.78
C ALA A 57 9.31 -2.78 2.28
N ALA A 58 9.64 -1.69 2.98
CA ALA A 58 9.21 -1.44 4.34
C ALA A 58 9.07 0.06 4.59
N SER A 59 8.03 0.45 5.34
CA SER A 59 7.81 1.82 5.78
C SER A 59 7.94 2.02 7.29
N PHE A 60 8.75 3.00 7.67
CA PHE A 60 9.04 3.41 9.05
C PHE A 60 8.34 4.73 9.34
N MET A 61 7.05 4.65 9.70
CA MET A 61 6.13 5.79 9.82
C MET A 61 6.67 6.95 10.69
N ARG A 62 7.29 6.62 11.83
CA ARG A 62 7.86 7.61 12.76
C ARG A 62 9.05 8.36 12.17
N GLN A 63 9.86 7.66 11.38
CA GLN A 63 11.05 8.23 10.71
C GLN A 63 10.71 8.88 9.37
N ARG A 64 9.50 8.66 8.86
CA ARG A 64 9.09 9.03 7.49
C ARG A 64 10.07 8.50 6.45
N LEU A 65 10.47 7.25 6.63
CA LEU A 65 11.41 6.56 5.76
C LEU A 65 10.68 5.37 5.12
N THR A 66 10.77 5.27 3.81
CA THR A 66 10.39 4.07 3.06
C THR A 66 11.64 3.52 2.39
N VAL A 67 11.89 2.23 2.60
CA VAL A 67 12.98 1.50 1.98
C VAL A 67 12.38 0.55 0.96
N LEU A 68 12.87 0.60 -0.26
CA LEU A 68 12.43 -0.20 -1.40
C LEU A 68 13.57 -1.11 -1.84
N ASP A 69 13.24 -2.30 -2.32
CA ASP A 69 14.23 -3.18 -2.92
C ASP A 69 14.74 -2.52 -4.21
N ARG A 70 16.07 -2.50 -4.37
CA ARG A 70 16.74 -1.91 -5.53
C ARG A 70 16.30 -2.56 -6.83
N ASP A 71 15.97 -3.85 -6.83
CA ASP A 71 15.61 -4.58 -8.04
C ASP A 71 14.30 -4.09 -8.65
N LEU A 72 13.45 -3.40 -7.87
CA LEU A 72 12.25 -2.72 -8.38
C LEU A 72 12.58 -1.64 -9.40
N LEU A 73 13.77 -1.06 -9.40
CA LEU A 73 14.18 -0.06 -10.39
C LEU A 73 14.21 -0.61 -11.82
N ALA A 74 14.39 -1.93 -11.98
CA ALA A 74 14.32 -2.62 -13.26
C ALA A 74 12.88 -2.97 -13.67
N GLN A 75 11.90 -2.78 -12.79
CA GLN A 75 10.49 -3.14 -12.99
C GLN A 75 9.57 -1.94 -12.71
N PRO A 76 9.55 -0.91 -13.58
CA PRO A 76 8.84 0.35 -13.29
C PRO A 76 7.35 0.23 -12.91
N PRO A 77 6.54 -0.66 -13.52
CA PRO A 77 5.16 -0.88 -13.07
C PRO A 77 5.12 -1.38 -11.62
N GLU A 78 5.94 -2.37 -11.29
CA GLU A 78 5.97 -2.97 -9.96
C GLU A 78 6.50 -1.99 -8.90
N LEU A 79 7.53 -1.23 -9.24
CA LEU A 79 7.98 -0.10 -8.44
C LEU A 79 6.82 0.86 -8.14
N ALA A 80 6.02 1.24 -9.15
CA ALA A 80 4.91 2.15 -8.94
C ALA A 80 3.85 1.56 -8.00
N ARG A 81 3.51 0.28 -8.18
CA ARG A 81 2.55 -0.43 -7.32
C ARG A 81 2.98 -0.44 -5.86
N ILE A 82 4.21 -0.90 -5.62
CA ILE A 82 4.76 -1.07 -4.26
C ILE A 82 5.00 0.30 -3.62
N LEU A 83 5.57 1.25 -4.34
CA LEU A 83 5.76 2.62 -3.84
C LEU A 83 4.45 3.25 -3.38
N ILE A 84 3.39 3.13 -4.18
CA ILE A 84 2.09 3.71 -3.86
C ILE A 84 1.48 2.99 -2.66
N HIS A 85 1.57 1.65 -2.60
CA HIS A 85 1.14 0.89 -1.42
C HIS A 85 1.79 1.45 -0.15
N GLU A 86 3.12 1.53 -0.13
CA GLU A 86 3.89 2.03 1.02
C GLU A 86 3.53 3.46 1.39
N LEU A 87 3.33 4.31 0.39
CA LEU A 87 2.97 5.70 0.61
C LEU A 87 1.59 5.85 1.25
N PHE A 88 0.65 4.97 0.90
CA PHE A 88 -0.71 5.02 1.44
C PHE A 88 -0.81 4.56 2.88
N HIS A 89 0.17 3.85 3.45
CA HIS A 89 0.22 3.66 4.90
C HIS A 89 0.37 4.99 5.66
N TYR A 90 1.14 5.94 5.14
CA TYR A 90 1.21 7.28 5.72
C TYR A 90 -0.16 7.97 5.65
N SER A 91 -0.85 7.82 4.51
CA SER A 91 -2.18 8.38 4.35
C SER A 91 -3.20 7.77 5.29
N TRP A 92 -3.16 6.45 5.49
CA TRP A 92 -4.04 5.73 6.41
C TRP A 92 -3.94 6.25 7.85
N ILE A 93 -2.73 6.55 8.31
CA ILE A 93 -2.51 7.09 9.68
C ILE A 93 -3.06 8.52 9.80
N ARG A 94 -3.05 9.29 8.71
CA ARG A 94 -3.63 10.64 8.64
C ARG A 94 -5.12 10.66 8.37
N LEU A 95 -5.68 9.55 7.91
CA LEU A 95 -7.09 9.43 7.60
C LEU A 95 -7.93 9.53 8.88
N GLY A 96 -8.87 10.48 8.89
CA GLY A 96 -9.78 10.66 10.02
C GLY A 96 -10.59 9.39 10.33
N ASN A 97 -11.01 9.23 11.58
CA ASN A 97 -11.75 8.03 12.02
C ASN A 97 -13.00 7.77 11.18
N LYS A 98 -13.75 8.82 10.82
CA LYS A 98 -14.96 8.71 9.98
C LYS A 98 -14.67 8.05 8.63
N ALA A 99 -13.60 8.46 7.96
CA ALA A 99 -13.22 7.89 6.67
C ALA A 99 -12.67 6.45 6.83
N ARG A 100 -11.88 6.18 7.88
CA ARG A 100 -11.45 4.80 8.17
C ARG A 100 -12.63 3.87 8.40
N TRP A 101 -13.61 4.29 9.19
CA TRP A 101 -14.82 3.50 9.44
C TRP A 101 -15.65 3.31 8.18
N SER A 102 -15.81 4.34 7.33
CA SER A 102 -16.56 4.17 6.08
C SER A 102 -15.87 3.20 5.12
N PHE A 103 -14.54 3.15 5.10
CA PHE A 103 -13.81 2.13 4.36
C PHE A 103 -14.00 0.73 4.98
N GLU A 104 -13.95 0.61 6.31
CA GLU A 104 -14.24 -0.66 6.98
C GLU A 104 -15.67 -1.15 6.71
N ASP A 105 -16.66 -0.27 6.68
CA ASP A 105 -18.07 -0.63 6.38
C ASP A 105 -18.24 -1.16 4.96
N LEU A 106 -17.49 -0.59 4.00
CA LEU A 106 -17.36 -1.14 2.65
C LEU A 106 -16.82 -2.58 2.71
N LEU A 107 -15.72 -2.81 3.44
CA LEU A 107 -15.14 -4.15 3.58
C LEU A 107 -16.07 -5.13 4.30
N ARG A 108 -16.85 -4.68 5.29
CA ARG A 108 -17.88 -5.51 5.95
C ARG A 108 -18.97 -5.93 4.97
N SER A 109 -19.40 -4.99 4.13
CA SER A 109 -20.41 -5.26 3.09
C SER A 109 -19.87 -6.25 2.04
N GLU A 110 -18.61 -6.13 1.67
CA GLU A 110 -17.91 -7.10 0.81
C GLU A 110 -17.85 -8.49 1.45
N ALA A 111 -17.48 -8.57 2.73
CA ALA A 111 -17.42 -9.83 3.47
C ALA A 111 -18.80 -10.50 3.57
N ALA A 112 -19.84 -9.75 3.91
CA ALA A 112 -21.23 -10.23 3.93
C ALA A 112 -21.70 -10.71 2.55
N SER A 113 -21.19 -10.09 1.48
CA SER A 113 -21.46 -10.49 0.09
C SER A 113 -20.53 -11.61 -0.43
N ASN A 114 -19.75 -12.25 0.46
CA ASN A 114 -18.78 -13.29 0.13
C ASN A 114 -17.78 -12.87 -0.96
N ALA A 115 -17.27 -11.64 -0.90
CA ALA A 115 -16.27 -11.13 -1.83
C ALA A 115 -14.97 -11.96 -1.77
N ARG A 116 -14.67 -12.67 -2.85
CA ARG A 116 -13.42 -13.42 -3.02
C ARG A 116 -12.33 -12.56 -3.67
N GLY A 117 -11.08 -12.92 -3.41
CA GLY A 117 -9.91 -12.21 -3.91
C GLY A 117 -9.62 -10.91 -3.14
N GLU A 118 -8.55 -10.25 -3.53
CA GLU A 118 -8.08 -8.95 -3.04
C GLU A 118 -7.32 -8.19 -4.14
N LEU A 119 -6.89 -6.96 -3.83
CA LEU A 119 -6.13 -6.10 -4.74
C LEU A 119 -4.61 -6.09 -4.46
N GLY A 120 -4.14 -6.99 -3.62
CA GLY A 120 -2.72 -7.20 -3.35
C GLY A 120 -2.49 -8.38 -2.41
N TRP A 121 -1.26 -8.87 -2.36
CA TRP A 121 -0.91 -10.04 -1.55
C TRP A 121 -0.98 -9.78 -0.05
N SER A 122 -0.63 -8.59 0.42
CA SER A 122 -0.64 -8.29 1.86
C SER A 122 -2.06 -8.33 2.43
N ALA A 123 -3.03 -7.69 1.75
CA ALA A 123 -4.44 -7.78 2.15
C ALA A 123 -4.98 -9.20 2.01
N TRP A 124 -4.59 -9.93 0.96
CA TRP A 124 -5.05 -11.30 0.73
C TRP A 124 -4.64 -12.25 1.86
N ILE A 125 -3.38 -12.19 2.30
CA ILE A 125 -2.88 -13.02 3.40
C ILE A 125 -3.67 -12.72 4.67
N LEU A 126 -3.83 -11.44 5.03
CA LEU A 126 -4.55 -11.07 6.24
C LEU A 126 -6.02 -11.48 6.19
N LYS A 127 -6.69 -11.29 5.04
CA LYS A 127 -8.09 -11.69 4.84
C LYS A 127 -8.33 -13.16 5.13
N ARG A 128 -7.40 -14.03 4.72
CA ARG A 128 -7.48 -15.49 4.95
C ARG A 128 -7.30 -15.90 6.40
N CYS A 129 -6.65 -15.06 7.20
CA CYS A 129 -6.47 -15.29 8.63
C CYS A 129 -7.61 -14.72 9.49
N LEU A 130 -8.57 -13.99 8.89
CA LEU A 130 -9.69 -13.41 9.64
C LEU A 130 -10.75 -14.45 9.96
N SER A 131 -11.21 -14.41 11.21
CA SER A 131 -12.48 -15.03 11.62
C SER A 131 -13.65 -14.06 11.45
N ALA A 132 -14.88 -14.58 11.45
CA ALA A 132 -16.07 -13.73 11.47
C ALA A 132 -16.12 -12.82 12.72
N ARG A 133 -15.59 -13.30 13.84
CA ARG A 133 -15.50 -12.54 15.09
C ARG A 133 -14.60 -11.31 14.95
N ASP A 134 -13.49 -11.42 14.23
CA ASP A 134 -12.57 -10.31 14.00
C ASP A 134 -13.27 -9.12 13.34
N VAL A 135 -14.13 -9.41 12.35
CA VAL A 135 -14.90 -8.43 11.61
C VAL A 135 -15.93 -7.73 12.50
N LEU A 136 -16.65 -8.51 13.32
CA LEU A 136 -17.72 -8.01 14.20
C LEU A 136 -17.16 -7.17 15.35
N GLU A 137 -16.11 -7.64 16.02
CA GLU A 137 -15.53 -6.99 17.20
C GLU A 137 -14.46 -5.95 16.85
N ARG A 138 -14.15 -5.79 15.55
CA ARG A 138 -13.13 -4.85 15.06
C ARG A 138 -11.76 -5.06 15.74
N THR A 139 -11.32 -6.31 15.78
CA THR A 139 -10.09 -6.72 16.47
C THR A 139 -8.83 -6.11 15.83
N PRO A 140 -7.64 -6.21 16.46
CA PRO A 140 -6.39 -5.82 15.81
C PRO A 140 -6.18 -6.47 14.44
N ALA A 141 -6.57 -7.74 14.26
CA ALA A 141 -6.44 -8.44 12.98
C ALA A 141 -7.30 -7.79 11.89
N TRP A 142 -8.56 -7.45 12.20
CA TRP A 142 -9.43 -6.71 11.28
C TRP A 142 -8.85 -5.34 10.91
N ARG A 143 -8.32 -4.59 11.88
CA ARG A 143 -7.73 -3.27 11.61
C ARG A 143 -6.47 -3.36 10.74
N ALA A 144 -5.66 -4.40 10.93
CA ALA A 144 -4.51 -4.66 10.07
C ALA A 144 -4.97 -4.98 8.64
N TYR A 145 -5.93 -5.89 8.47
CA TYR A 145 -6.51 -6.20 7.17
C TYR A 145 -7.10 -4.95 6.49
N ALA A 146 -7.86 -4.13 7.21
CA ALA A 146 -8.45 -2.91 6.65
C ALA A 146 -7.37 -1.92 6.16
N CYS A 147 -6.26 -1.79 6.89
CA CYS A 147 -5.12 -0.98 6.48
C CYS A 147 -4.46 -1.52 5.20
N GLU A 148 -4.14 -2.81 5.14
CA GLU A 148 -3.54 -3.43 3.96
C GLU A 148 -4.47 -3.35 2.75
N SER A 149 -5.75 -3.69 2.94
CA SER A 149 -6.78 -3.62 1.90
C SER A 149 -6.94 -2.21 1.34
N TYR A 150 -6.85 -1.19 2.19
CA TYR A 150 -6.82 0.22 1.78
C TYR A 150 -5.57 0.54 0.92
N CYS A 151 -4.38 0.15 1.37
CA CYS A 151 -3.13 0.45 0.68
C CYS A 151 -3.02 -0.28 -0.67
N ASP A 152 -3.44 -1.55 -0.73
CA ASP A 152 -3.55 -2.35 -1.96
C ASP A 152 -4.56 -1.76 -2.94
N SER A 153 -5.70 -1.27 -2.43
CA SER A 153 -6.70 -0.60 -3.26
C SER A 153 -6.15 0.69 -3.88
N ALA A 154 -5.38 1.46 -3.11
CA ALA A 154 -4.71 2.66 -3.62
C ALA A 154 -3.65 2.33 -4.67
N ALA A 155 -2.82 1.30 -4.43
CA ALA A 155 -1.84 0.81 -5.38
C ALA A 155 -2.50 0.35 -6.69
N CYS A 156 -3.61 -0.38 -6.59
CA CYS A 156 -4.40 -0.82 -7.73
C CYS A 156 -5.00 0.34 -8.54
N PHE A 157 -5.33 1.45 -7.87
CA PHE A 157 -5.94 2.61 -8.52
C PHE A 157 -4.91 3.56 -9.13
N TYR A 158 -3.85 3.91 -8.40
CA TYR A 158 -2.94 4.98 -8.78
C TYR A 158 -1.64 4.52 -9.47
N SER A 159 -1.30 3.21 -9.46
CA SER A 159 -0.08 2.72 -10.13
C SER A 159 -0.10 2.87 -11.65
N GLY A 160 -1.28 3.01 -12.25
CA GLY A 160 -1.47 2.99 -13.70
C GLY A 160 -1.44 1.58 -14.31
N ILE A 161 -1.44 0.53 -13.49
CA ILE A 161 -1.51 -0.85 -13.93
C ILE A 161 -2.99 -1.24 -14.15
N SER A 162 -3.33 -1.63 -15.38
CA SER A 162 -4.69 -2.09 -15.72
C SER A 162 -5.01 -3.46 -15.12
N SER A 163 -4.05 -4.39 -15.21
CA SER A 163 -4.15 -5.78 -14.75
C SER A 163 -2.85 -6.24 -14.09
N HIS A 164 -2.96 -6.97 -12.98
CA HIS A 164 -1.83 -7.53 -12.24
C HIS A 164 -2.25 -8.90 -11.68
N PRO A 165 -1.36 -9.90 -11.59
CA PRO A 165 -1.69 -11.20 -11.01
C PRO A 165 -2.25 -11.13 -9.58
N GLU A 166 -1.84 -10.12 -8.80
CA GLU A 166 -2.37 -9.90 -7.46
C GLU A 166 -3.76 -9.24 -7.42
N PHE A 167 -4.24 -8.66 -8.53
CA PHE A 167 -5.55 -8.00 -8.61
C PHE A 167 -6.65 -9.02 -8.91
N THR A 168 -7.01 -9.80 -7.89
CA THR A 168 -7.96 -10.92 -7.98
C THR A 168 -9.37 -10.57 -7.52
N LEU A 169 -9.56 -9.40 -6.88
CA LEU A 169 -10.86 -8.94 -6.45
C LEU A 169 -11.81 -8.73 -7.64
N ALA A 170 -13.03 -9.25 -7.53
CA ALA A 170 -14.03 -9.12 -8.59
C ALA A 170 -14.30 -7.65 -8.96
N SER A 171 -14.53 -7.40 -10.25
CA SER A 171 -14.63 -6.05 -10.83
C SER A 171 -15.68 -5.15 -10.15
N ARG A 172 -16.81 -5.72 -9.71
CA ARG A 172 -17.86 -4.99 -8.98
C ARG A 172 -17.36 -4.37 -7.68
N PHE A 173 -16.57 -5.11 -6.90
CA PHE A 173 -16.02 -4.63 -5.63
C PHE A 173 -14.87 -3.65 -5.87
N ARG A 174 -14.01 -3.92 -6.85
CA ARG A 174 -12.98 -2.96 -7.30
C ARG A 174 -13.59 -1.61 -7.66
N LYS A 175 -14.69 -1.58 -8.42
CA LYS A 175 -15.40 -0.33 -8.77
C LYS A 175 -15.92 0.43 -7.54
N ILE A 176 -16.45 -0.28 -6.55
CA ILE A 176 -16.92 0.34 -5.29
C ILE A 176 -15.75 0.96 -4.53
N ARG A 177 -14.62 0.26 -4.40
CA ARG A 177 -13.42 0.81 -3.77
C ARG A 177 -12.86 2.02 -4.53
N VAL A 178 -12.78 1.94 -5.86
CA VAL A 178 -12.37 3.08 -6.72
C VAL A 178 -13.27 4.29 -6.47
N HIS A 179 -14.59 4.09 -6.46
CA HIS A 179 -15.53 5.17 -6.18
C HIS A 179 -15.28 5.78 -4.79
N TRP A 180 -15.07 4.96 -3.76
CA TRP A 180 -14.73 5.43 -2.43
C TRP A 180 -13.46 6.30 -2.45
N PHE A 181 -12.38 5.89 -3.11
CA PHE A 181 -11.15 6.69 -3.23
C PHE A 181 -11.39 8.03 -3.94
N SER A 182 -12.17 8.04 -5.03
CA SER A 182 -12.53 9.27 -5.74
C SER A 182 -13.30 10.26 -4.87
N THR A 183 -14.17 9.77 -3.97
CA THR A 183 -14.89 10.65 -3.02
C THR A 183 -13.98 11.22 -1.93
N GLN A 184 -12.98 10.45 -1.47
CA GLN A 184 -12.11 10.87 -0.36
C GLN A 184 -10.94 11.77 -0.81
N PHE A 185 -10.41 11.55 -2.02
CA PHE A 185 -9.15 12.16 -2.47
C PHE A 185 -9.31 12.90 -3.80
N SER A 186 -10.33 13.76 -3.89
CA SER A 186 -10.66 14.47 -5.13
C SER A 186 -9.57 15.44 -5.62
N SER A 187 -8.74 15.97 -4.72
CA SER A 187 -7.71 16.95 -5.07
C SER A 187 -6.40 16.81 -4.30
N VAL A 188 -6.46 16.33 -3.04
CA VAL A 188 -5.30 16.29 -2.15
C VAL A 188 -5.26 15.00 -1.33
N ILE A 189 -4.06 14.42 -1.18
CA ILE A 189 -3.77 13.32 -0.26
C ILE A 189 -2.87 13.85 0.87
N SER A 190 -3.28 13.63 2.12
CA SER A 190 -2.46 13.94 3.29
C SER A 190 -1.62 12.74 3.69
N ILE A 191 -0.33 12.94 3.93
CA ILE A 191 0.63 11.92 4.40
C ILE A 191 1.50 12.39 5.56
#